data_AF-A0A662HI24-F1
#
_entry.id   AF-A0A662HI24-F1
#
_cell.length_a   1.000
_cell.length_b   1.000
_cell.length_c   1.000
_cell.angle_alpha   90.00
_cell.angle_beta   90.00
_cell.angle_gamma   90.00
#
_symmetry.space_group_name_H-M   'P 1'
#
loop_
_entity.id
_entity.type
_entity.pdbx_description
1 polymer ?
#
loop_
_entity_poly.entity_id
_entity_poly.type
_entity_poly.pdbx_seq_one_letter_code
_entity_poly.pdbx_strand_id
1 'polypeptide(L)'
;MAGINVRIWPEVHHAYKQVAEKHGLLIGDLFSIVALYTPLLSPATLVYILEEEYDMPHQQAIEVVGELRRHLEGFLKVASQAEGVRGDEEEIQEEVCKE
;
A
#
# COMPACT_ATOMS: atom_id res chain seq x y z
N MET A 1 6.12 16.67 -17.81
CA MET A 1 6.10 15.25 -17.41
C MET A 1 4.75 14.70 -17.79
N ALA A 2 4.68 13.59 -18.54
CA ALA A 2 3.40 12.93 -18.79
C ALA A 2 2.88 12.42 -17.43
N GLY A 3 1.77 12.99 -16.95
CA GLY A 3 1.18 12.56 -15.68
C GLY A 3 0.73 11.12 -15.78
N ILE A 4 1.00 10.31 -14.74
CA ILE A 4 0.42 8.98 -14.61
C ILE A 4 -1.07 9.20 -14.34
N ASN A 5 -1.91 8.90 -15.34
CA ASN A 5 -3.34 9.11 -15.23
C ASN A 5 -3.96 7.90 -14.52
N VAL A 6 -4.16 8.00 -13.21
CA VAL A 6 -4.83 6.97 -12.41
C VAL A 6 -6.33 7.18 -12.53
N ARG A 7 -7.05 6.20 -13.09
CA ARG A 7 -8.52 6.24 -13.16
C ARG A 7 -9.10 5.68 -11.87
N ILE A 8 -9.78 6.53 -11.11
CA ILE A 8 -10.69 6.12 -10.02
C ILE A 8 -12.12 6.39 -10.49
N TRP A 9 -13.05 5.46 -10.26
CA TRP A 9 -14.45 5.68 -10.58
C TRP A 9 -15.00 6.89 -9.81
N PRO A 10 -15.69 7.84 -10.47
CA PRO A 10 -16.14 9.08 -9.84
C PRO A 10 -16.96 8.87 -8.56
N GLU A 11 -17.79 7.84 -8.53
CA GLU A 11 -18.66 7.49 -7.41
C GLU A 11 -17.85 6.99 -6.21
N VAL A 12 -16.85 6.13 -6.46
CA VAL A 12 -15.92 5.64 -5.45
C VAL A 12 -15.09 6.79 -4.90
N HIS A 13 -14.54 7.64 -5.79
CA HIS A 13 -13.81 8.82 -5.40
C HIS A 13 -14.66 9.76 -4.54
N HIS A 14 -15.92 10.00 -4.92
CA HIS A 14 -16.83 10.86 -4.17
C HIS A 14 -17.11 10.34 -2.76
N ALA A 15 -17.37 9.03 -2.62
CA ALA A 15 -17.60 8.41 -1.31
C ALA A 15 -16.38 8.55 -0.39
N TYR A 16 -15.18 8.25 -0.89
CA TYR A 16 -13.94 8.39 -0.12
C TYR A 16 -13.67 9.86 0.24
N LYS A 17 -13.90 10.78 -0.69
CA LYS A 17 -13.73 12.22 -0.46
C LYS A 17 -14.62 12.72 0.69
N GLN A 18 -15.91 12.39 0.67
CA GLN A 18 -16.86 12.82 1.69
C GLN A 18 -16.46 12.34 3.09
N VAL A 19 -16.04 11.07 3.21
CA VAL A 19 -15.59 10.51 4.49
C VAL A 19 -14.28 11.16 4.94
N ALA A 20 -13.31 11.32 4.03
CA ALA A 20 -12.05 11.98 4.32
C ALA A 20 -12.24 13.41 4.86
N GLU A 21 -13.03 14.23 4.16
CA GLU A 21 -13.31 15.61 4.56
C GLU A 21 -14.01 15.69 5.91
N LYS A 22 -15.00 14.82 6.15
CA LYS A 22 -15.74 14.76 7.42
C LYS A 22 -14.83 14.46 8.62
N HIS A 23 -13.78 13.67 8.42
CA HIS A 23 -12.89 13.19 9.48
C HIS A 23 -11.51 13.87 9.48
N GLY A 24 -11.29 14.88 8.63
CA GLY A 24 -10.01 15.59 8.55
C GLY A 24 -8.86 14.73 8.03
N LEU A 25 -9.14 13.72 7.20
CA LEU A 25 -8.15 12.83 6.60
C LEU A 25 -7.80 13.27 5.18
N LEU A 26 -6.60 12.91 4.72
CA LEU A 26 -6.27 13.01 3.30
C LEU A 26 -6.89 11.82 2.56
N ILE A 27 -7.60 12.11 1.46
CA ILE A 27 -8.20 11.07 0.62
C ILE A 27 -7.14 10.09 0.09
N GLY A 28 -5.95 10.61 -0.24
CA GLY A 28 -4.82 9.81 -0.72
C GLY A 28 -4.33 8.78 0.30
N ASP A 29 -4.35 9.12 1.59
CA ASP A 29 -3.96 8.21 2.66
C ASP A 29 -4.97 7.07 2.80
N LEU A 30 -6.28 7.37 2.71
CA LEU A 30 -7.32 6.35 2.72
C LEU A 30 -7.15 5.36 1.56
N PHE A 31 -6.93 5.86 0.35
CA PHE A 31 -6.67 4.99 -0.81
C PHE A 31 -5.38 4.17 -0.63
N SER A 32 -4.32 4.79 -0.12
CA SER A 32 -3.02 4.12 0.07
C SER A 32 -3.10 3.01 1.12
N ILE A 33 -3.80 3.24 2.23
CA ILE A 33 -4.03 2.24 3.28
C ILE A 33 -4.79 1.05 2.70
N VAL A 34 -5.88 1.29 1.98
CA VAL A 34 -6.66 0.21 1.36
C VAL A 34 -5.81 -0.53 0.32
N ALA A 35 -5.12 0.19 -0.56
CA ALA A 35 -4.26 -0.41 -1.59
C ALA A 35 -3.10 -1.24 -1.01
N LEU A 36 -2.55 -0.83 0.14
CA LEU A 36 -1.49 -1.55 0.83
C LEU A 36 -2.03 -2.80 1.54
N TYR A 37 -3.08 -2.65 2.35
CA TYR A 37 -3.50 -3.71 3.26
C TYR A 37 -4.43 -4.73 2.62
N THR A 38 -5.23 -4.37 1.62
CA THR A 38 -6.15 -5.34 0.99
C THR A 38 -5.42 -6.54 0.36
N PRO A 39 -4.32 -6.37 -0.42
CA PRO A 39 -3.57 -7.51 -0.95
C PRO A 39 -2.89 -8.37 0.14
N LEU A 40 -2.55 -7.77 1.29
CA LEU A 40 -1.85 -8.44 2.39
C LEU A 40 -2.82 -9.23 3.28
N LEU A 41 -3.96 -8.62 3.63
CA LEU A 41 -4.92 -9.14 4.61
C LEU A 41 -6.09 -9.89 3.97
N SER A 42 -6.44 -9.57 2.72
CA SER A 42 -7.61 -10.12 2.04
C SER A 42 -7.33 -10.43 0.55
N PRO A 43 -6.27 -11.18 0.22
CA PRO A 43 -5.92 -11.48 -1.17
C PRO A 43 -7.03 -12.22 -1.92
N ALA A 44 -7.76 -13.13 -1.25
CA ALA A 44 -8.86 -13.87 -1.87
C ALA A 44 -9.99 -12.96 -2.37
N THR A 45 -10.23 -11.83 -1.70
CA THR A 45 -11.22 -10.83 -2.14
C THR A 45 -10.80 -10.20 -3.46
N LEU A 46 -9.50 -9.89 -3.64
CA LEU A 46 -9.01 -9.35 -4.91
C LEU A 46 -9.06 -10.39 -6.02
N VAL A 47 -8.75 -11.65 -5.73
CA VAL A 47 -8.89 -12.75 -6.72
C VAL A 47 -10.34 -12.81 -7.21
N TYR A 48 -11.30 -12.90 -6.30
CA TYR A 48 -12.72 -12.91 -6.64
C TYR A 48 -13.15 -11.68 -7.45
N ILE A 49 -12.75 -10.47 -7.06
CA ILE A 49 -13.10 -9.25 -7.79
C ILE A 49 -12.51 -9.25 -9.21
N LEU A 50 -11.29 -9.76 -9.40
CA LEU A 50 -10.68 -9.86 -10.72
C LEU A 50 -11.40 -10.89 -11.60
N GLU A 51 -11.90 -11.98 -11.02
CA GLU A 51 -12.72 -12.96 -11.74
C GLU A 51 -14.04 -12.32 -12.21
N GLU A 52 -14.77 -11.64 -11.31
CA GLU A 52 -16.11 -11.13 -11.60
C GLU A 52 -16.13 -9.83 -12.43
N GLU A 53 -15.23 -8.89 -12.15
CA GLU A 53 -15.27 -7.56 -12.78
C GLU A 53 -14.41 -7.47 -14.05
N TYR A 54 -13.46 -8.40 -14.22
CA TYR A 54 -12.52 -8.40 -15.34
C TYR A 54 -12.57 -9.70 -16.18
N ASP A 55 -13.51 -10.60 -15.89
CA ASP A 55 -13.61 -11.93 -16.51
C ASP A 55 -12.26 -12.68 -16.49
N MET A 56 -11.45 -12.44 -15.45
CA MET A 56 -10.09 -12.98 -15.37
C MET A 56 -10.13 -14.45 -14.98
N PRO A 57 -9.42 -15.36 -15.67
CA PRO A 57 -9.29 -16.74 -15.24
C PRO A 57 -8.71 -16.84 -13.81
N HIS A 58 -9.30 -17.70 -12.97
CA HIS A 58 -8.91 -17.88 -11.57
C HIS A 58 -7.39 -17.94 -11.33
N GLN A 59 -6.70 -18.77 -12.12
CA GLN A 59 -5.26 -18.96 -12.02
C GLN A 59 -4.48 -17.66 -12.31
N GLN A 60 -4.92 -16.89 -13.31
CA GLN A 60 -4.32 -15.61 -13.64
C GLN A 60 -4.59 -14.57 -12.54
N ALA A 61 -5.78 -14.58 -11.93
CA ALA A 61 -6.11 -13.70 -10.81
C ALA A 61 -5.25 -14.00 -9.57
N ILE A 62 -5.01 -15.28 -9.25
CA ILE A 62 -4.08 -15.68 -8.19
C ILE A 62 -2.66 -15.17 -8.48
N GLU A 63 -2.19 -15.29 -9.72
CA GLU A 63 -0.85 -14.85 -10.11
C GLU A 63 -0.68 -13.34 -9.93
N VAL A 64 -1.64 -12.55 -10.42
CA VAL A 64 -1.66 -11.08 -10.27
C VAL A 64 -1.64 -10.66 -8.80
N VAL A 65 -2.55 -11.21 -7.99
CA VAL A 65 -2.65 -10.84 -6.57
C VAL A 65 -1.41 -11.32 -5.79
N GLY A 66 -0.91 -12.51 -6.11
CA GLY A 66 0.31 -13.05 -5.50
C GLY A 66 1.54 -12.19 -5.83
N GLU A 67 1.66 -11.70 -7.06
CA GLU A 67 2.73 -10.79 -7.46
C GLU A 67 2.63 -9.44 -6.76
N LEU A 68 1.44 -8.83 -6.73
CA LEU A 68 1.20 -7.58 -6.02
C LEU A 68 1.58 -7.70 -4.53
N ARG A 69 1.12 -8.78 -3.89
CA ARG A 69 1.43 -9.07 -2.49
C ARG A 69 2.93 -9.17 -2.24
N ARG A 70 3.68 -9.91 -3.07
CA ARG A 70 5.14 -10.06 -2.93
C ARG A 70 5.86 -8.72 -3.02
N HIS A 71 5.45 -7.86 -3.95
CA HIS A 71 6.04 -6.52 -4.09
C HIS A 71 5.80 -5.66 -2.85
N LEU A 72 4.57 -5.66 -2.32
CA LEU A 72 4.23 -4.90 -1.11
C LEU A 72 4.92 -5.44 0.14
N GLU A 73 5.01 -6.76 0.31
CA GLU A 73 5.79 -7.38 1.39
C GLU A 73 7.27 -7.02 1.30
N GLY A 74 7.83 -6.95 0.09
CA GLY A 74 9.20 -6.48 -0.15
C GLY A 74 9.41 -5.03 0.30
N PHE A 75 8.49 -4.14 -0.07
CA PHE A 75 8.51 -2.74 0.38
C PHE A 75 8.49 -2.62 1.91
N LEU A 76 7.60 -3.36 2.58
CA LEU A 76 7.49 -3.35 4.04
C LEU A 76 8.74 -3.88 4.73
N LYS A 77 9.38 -4.93 4.19
CA LYS A 77 10.66 -5.43 4.71
C LYS A 77 11.75 -4.36 4.63
N VAL A 78 11.88 -3.69 3.49
CA VAL A 78 12.86 -2.60 3.30
C VAL A 78 12.58 -1.43 4.25
N ALA A 79 11.30 -1.03 4.39
CA ALA A 79 10.91 0.03 5.33
C ALA A 79 11.28 -0.32 6.77
N SER A 80 10.99 -1.55 7.21
CA SER A 80 11.35 -2.02 8.56
C SER A 80 12.87 -2.07 8.81
N GLN A 81 13.66 -2.41 7.80
CA GLN A 81 15.12 -2.42 7.90
C GLN A 81 15.71 -1.01 7.89
N ALA A 82 15.15 -0.08 7.11
CA ALA A 82 15.57 1.32 7.11
C ALA A 82 15.30 2.03 8.45
N GLU A 83 14.21 1.66 9.13
CA GLU A 83 13.94 2.12 10.50
C GLU A 83 14.88 1.49 11.53
N GLY A 84 15.34 0.25 11.30
CA GLY A 84 16.37 -0.40 12.12
C GLY A 84 17.77 0.20 11.97
N VAL A 85 18.13 0.74 10.79
CA VAL A 85 19.44 1.40 10.57
C VAL A 85 19.50 2.81 11.18
N ARG A 86 18.36 3.47 11.38
CA ARG A 86 18.30 4.78 12.07
C ARG A 86 18.54 4.69 13.58
N GLY A 87 18.31 3.52 14.20
CA GLY A 87 18.56 3.32 15.63
C GLY A 87 20.05 3.24 15.97
N ASP A 88 20.87 2.70 15.06
CA ASP A 88 22.29 2.47 15.32
C ASP A 88 23.17 3.71 15.06
N GLU A 89 22.72 4.66 14.22
CA GLU A 89 23.47 5.89 13.94
C GLU A 89 23.35 6.96 15.05
N GLU A 90 22.28 6.94 15.86
CA GLU A 90 22.17 7.80 17.05
C GLU A 90 23.01 7.29 18.23
N GLU A 91 23.22 5.98 18.35
CA GLU A 91 24.00 5.39 19.45
C GLU A 91 25.53 5.59 19.24
N ILE A 92 26.01 5.63 17.99
CA ILE A 92 27.43 5.87 17.68
C ILE A 92 27.87 7.32 17.98
N GLN A 93 26.97 8.31 17.92
CA GLN A 93 27.33 9.70 18.25
C GLN A 93 27.38 9.95 19.77
N GLU A 94 26.69 9.16 20.59
CA GLU A 94 26.72 9.31 22.05
C GLU A 94 27.96 8.69 22.72
N GLU A 95 28.58 7.67 22.10
CA GLU A 95 29.85 7.12 22.58
C GLU A 95 31.07 7.97 22.16
N VAL A 96 31.07 8.55 20.97
CA VAL A 96 32.21 9.35 20.47
C VAL A 96 32.34 10.73 21.15
N CYS A 97 31.28 11.25 21.77
CA CYS A 97 31.32 12.49 22.55
C CYS A 97 31.58 12.31 24.05
N LYS A 98 31.85 11.08 24.52
CA LYS A 98 32.15 10.78 25.94
C LYS A 98 33.61 10.39 26.22
N GLU A 99 34.52 10.49 25.25
CA GLU A 99 35.98 10.42 25.48
C GLU A 99 36.64 11.80 25.58
#